data_AF-A0A098G2J4-F1
#
_entry.id   AF-A0A098G2J4-F1
#
_cell.length_a   1.000
_cell.length_b   1.000
_cell.length_c   1.000
_cell.angle_alpha   90.00
_cell.angle_beta   90.00
_cell.angle_gamma   90.00
#
_symmetry.space_group_name_H-M   'P 1'
#
loop_
_entity.id
_entity.type
_entity.pdbx_description
1 polymer ?
#
loop_
_entity_poly.entity_id
_entity_poly.type
_entity_poly.pdbx_seq_one_letter_code
_entity_poly.pdbx_strand_id
1 'polypeptide(L)'
;MHASSESTSIIFAREINVDLAAAKLTCLGAHLLDTKACWLLRESSVVGLLTVTFYSNEEKEYKNNRIGFIDGEWVFVSADRNKALDFASKAETLSKSHLPENSAESLYELLRSNEFNPKNIVHPNGIEVSQTSAYRGYVDFDEDEPASRYSCW
;
A
#
# COMPACT_ATOMS: atom_id res chain seq x y z
N MET A 1 -1.10 32.95 -4.71
CA MET A 1 -0.07 31.95 -5.06
C MET A 1 -0.49 30.65 -4.41
N HIS A 2 -1.09 29.74 -5.17
CA HIS A 2 -1.43 28.42 -4.66
C HIS A 2 -0.13 27.64 -4.51
N ALA A 3 0.19 27.21 -3.28
CA ALA A 3 1.19 26.17 -3.09
C ALA A 3 0.68 24.95 -3.86
N SER A 4 1.40 24.53 -4.90
CA SER A 4 1.19 23.20 -5.45
C SER A 4 1.57 22.24 -4.34
N SER A 5 0.57 21.66 -3.67
CA SER A 5 0.78 20.49 -2.85
C SER A 5 1.44 19.47 -3.77
N GLU A 6 2.75 19.26 -3.64
CA GLU A 6 3.41 18.17 -4.34
C GLU A 6 2.78 16.89 -3.79
N SER A 7 1.88 16.32 -4.59
CA SER A 7 1.20 15.07 -4.28
C SER A 7 2.28 13.99 -4.16
N THR A 8 2.56 13.59 -2.93
CA THR A 8 3.62 12.63 -2.60
C THR A 8 3.03 11.23 -2.56
N SER A 9 3.76 10.26 -3.09
CA SER A 9 3.30 8.86 -3.12
C SER A 9 2.95 8.38 -1.72
N ILE A 10 1.87 7.61 -1.57
CA ILE A 10 1.48 6.97 -0.31
C ILE A 10 2.36 5.76 0.04
N ILE A 11 3.27 5.38 -0.86
CA ILE A 11 4.13 4.21 -0.72
C ILE A 11 5.43 4.62 -0.04
N PHE A 12 5.68 4.03 1.13
CA PHE A 12 6.96 4.13 1.82
C PHE A 12 8.07 3.42 1.06
N ALA A 13 9.27 3.99 1.12
CA ALA A 13 10.48 3.44 0.55
C ALA A 13 10.91 2.13 1.24
N ARG A 14 11.74 1.35 0.55
CA ARG A 14 12.20 0.01 1.01
C ARG A 14 12.97 0.06 2.33
N GLU A 15 13.55 1.21 2.67
CA GLU A 15 14.26 1.48 3.92
C GLU A 15 13.35 1.34 5.13
N ILE A 16 12.05 1.57 4.99
CA ILE A 16 11.05 1.26 6.02
C ILE A 16 10.82 -0.24 6.02
N ASN A 17 11.63 -0.96 6.79
CA ASN A 17 11.51 -2.41 6.95
C ASN A 17 10.37 -2.80 7.92
N VAL A 18 10.23 -4.09 8.20
CA VAL A 18 9.18 -4.63 9.09
C VAL A 18 9.21 -3.97 10.47
N ASP A 19 10.39 -3.82 11.06
CA ASP A 19 10.54 -3.30 12.42
C ASP A 19 10.22 -1.81 12.49
N LEU A 20 10.69 -1.02 11.52
CA LEU A 20 10.39 0.42 11.44
C LEU A 20 8.92 0.67 11.14
N ALA A 21 8.30 -0.13 10.28
CA ALA A 21 6.87 -0.06 10.00
C ALA A 21 6.04 -0.36 11.26
N ALA A 22 6.37 -1.44 11.97
CA ALA A 22 5.70 -1.79 13.22
C ALA A 22 5.89 -0.68 14.26
N ALA A 23 7.12 -0.17 14.46
CA ALA A 23 7.40 0.91 15.40
C ALA A 23 6.59 2.18 15.08
N LYS A 24 6.46 2.56 13.81
CA LYS A 24 5.61 3.70 13.39
C LYS A 24 4.16 3.50 13.78
N LEU A 25 3.60 2.32 13.47
CA LEU A 25 2.22 2.00 13.84
C LEU A 25 2.04 1.93 15.36
N THR A 26 3.02 1.44 16.11
CA THR A 26 3.03 1.46 17.58
C THR A 26 2.96 2.88 18.12
N CYS A 27 3.76 3.80 17.59
CA CYS A 27 3.77 5.21 17.98
C CYS A 27 2.42 5.90 17.72
N LEU A 28 1.67 5.44 16.71
CA LEU A 28 0.31 5.91 16.41
C LEU A 28 -0.77 5.21 17.23
N GLY A 29 -0.40 4.28 18.12
CA GLY A 29 -1.34 3.56 18.97
C GLY A 29 -2.11 2.43 18.25
N ALA A 30 -1.63 1.95 17.10
CA ALA A 30 -2.35 0.94 16.30
C ALA A 30 -2.68 -0.34 17.10
N HIS A 31 -1.85 -0.70 18.08
CA HIS A 31 -2.06 -1.87 18.95
C HIS A 31 -3.16 -1.70 20.01
N LEU A 32 -3.72 -0.49 20.12
CA LEU A 32 -4.80 -0.13 21.05
C LEU A 32 -6.13 0.12 20.30
N LEU A 33 -6.11 0.05 18.97
CA LEU A 33 -7.25 0.32 18.08
C LEU A 33 -7.70 -0.98 17.41
N ASP A 34 -8.81 -0.94 16.68
CA ASP A 34 -9.28 -2.09 15.91
C ASP A 34 -8.30 -2.55 14.84
N THR A 35 -8.39 -3.82 14.43
CA THR A 35 -7.58 -4.37 13.33
C THR A 35 -7.68 -3.49 12.09
N LYS A 36 -6.53 -3.14 11.49
CA LYS A 36 -6.42 -2.23 10.32
C LYS A 36 -6.91 -0.78 10.58
N ALA A 37 -7.13 -0.37 11.83
CA ALA A 37 -7.44 1.03 12.15
C ALA A 37 -6.30 2.01 11.83
N CYS A 38 -5.06 1.50 11.74
CA CYS A 38 -3.91 2.19 11.17
C CYS A 38 -3.08 1.19 10.37
N TRP A 39 -2.67 1.57 9.17
CA TRP A 39 -1.88 0.71 8.30
C TRP A 39 -1.03 1.54 7.35
N LEU A 40 0.02 0.94 6.80
CA LEU A 40 0.90 1.59 5.84
C LEU A 40 1.25 0.68 4.69
N LEU A 41 1.57 1.27 3.55
CA LEU A 41 1.98 0.58 2.34
C LEU A 41 3.44 0.91 2.04
N ARG A 42 4.27 -0.10 1.82
CA ARG A 42 5.71 0.07 1.63
C ARG A 42 6.25 -0.86 0.57
N GLU A 43 7.38 -0.48 -0.01
CA GLU A 43 8.15 -1.39 -0.84
C GLU A 43 8.58 -2.62 -0.02
N SER A 44 8.49 -3.80 -0.64
CA SER A 44 8.85 -5.04 0.03
C SER A 44 10.36 -5.26 0.02
N SER A 45 10.82 -6.09 0.96
CA SER A 45 12.20 -6.64 0.92
C SER A 45 12.42 -7.59 -0.27
N VAL A 46 11.34 -8.07 -0.89
CA VAL A 46 11.37 -8.81 -2.16
C VAL A 46 11.12 -7.79 -3.27
N VAL A 47 12.10 -7.63 -4.16
CA VAL A 47 12.04 -6.67 -5.27
C VAL A 47 10.80 -6.92 -6.13
N GLY A 48 10.14 -5.82 -6.54
CA GLY A 48 8.93 -5.88 -7.38
C GLY A 48 7.62 -6.14 -6.62
N LEU A 49 7.67 -6.33 -5.30
CA LEU A 49 6.48 -6.47 -4.46
C LEU A 49 6.29 -5.25 -3.56
N LEU A 50 5.04 -4.99 -3.19
CA LEU A 50 4.66 -4.12 -2.08
C LEU A 50 4.37 -4.94 -0.84
N THR A 51 4.25 -4.29 0.30
CA THR A 51 3.82 -4.90 1.56
C THR A 51 2.93 -3.93 2.30
N VAL A 52 1.75 -4.40 2.69
CA VAL A 52 0.89 -3.68 3.63
C VAL A 52 1.20 -4.18 5.04
N THR A 53 1.48 -3.24 5.94
CA THR A 53 1.75 -3.50 7.35
C THR A 53 0.63 -2.92 8.20
N PHE A 54 0.09 -3.71 9.11
CA PHE A 54 -1.01 -3.34 10.01
C PHE A 54 -0.96 -4.16 11.29
N TYR A 55 -1.65 -3.72 12.34
CA TYR A 55 -1.83 -4.52 13.56
C TYR A 55 -3.09 -5.39 13.47
N SER A 56 -2.98 -6.66 13.86
CA SER A 56 -4.10 -7.59 13.99
C SER A 56 -4.41 -7.81 15.47
N ASN A 57 -5.61 -7.41 15.91
CA ASN A 57 -6.06 -7.64 17.28
C ASN A 57 -6.32 -9.11 17.58
N GLU A 58 -6.78 -9.87 16.58
CA GLU A 58 -7.07 -11.29 16.71
C GLU A 58 -5.80 -12.07 17.05
N GLU A 59 -4.71 -11.79 16.34
CA GLU A 59 -3.43 -12.48 16.50
C GLU A 59 -2.46 -11.75 17.44
N LYS A 60 -2.83 -10.54 17.90
CA LYS A 60 -2.04 -9.66 18.76
C LYS A 60 -0.63 -9.38 18.22
N GLU A 61 -0.53 -9.21 16.91
CA GLU A 61 0.75 -8.99 16.23
C GLU A 61 0.64 -8.09 15.00
N TYR A 62 1.78 -7.56 14.58
CA TYR A 62 1.92 -6.81 13.34
C TYR A 62 2.01 -7.77 12.14
N LYS A 63 1.02 -7.68 11.26
CA LYS A 63 0.96 -8.44 10.01
C LYS A 63 1.64 -7.70 8.88
N ASN A 64 2.20 -8.46 7.95
CA ASN A 64 2.95 -7.96 6.79
C ASN A 64 2.54 -8.76 5.56
N ASN A 65 1.50 -8.29 4.87
CA ASN A 65 0.97 -9.00 3.72
C ASN A 65 1.61 -8.46 2.45
N ARG A 66 2.25 -9.34 1.67
CA ARG A 66 2.90 -8.95 0.41
C ARG A 66 1.87 -8.82 -0.69
N ILE A 67 2.08 -7.85 -1.58
CA ILE A 67 1.22 -7.59 -2.73
C ILE A 67 2.11 -7.57 -3.98
N GLY A 68 1.68 -8.21 -5.04
CA GLY A 68 2.41 -8.27 -6.30
C GLY A 68 1.50 -8.03 -7.49
N PHE A 69 2.07 -7.51 -8.57
CA PHE A 69 1.34 -7.23 -9.80
C PHE A 69 1.54 -8.37 -10.81
N ILE A 70 0.46 -9.00 -11.25
CA ILE A 70 0.49 -10.10 -12.22
C ILE A 70 -0.76 -10.03 -13.11
N ASP A 71 -0.60 -10.32 -14.40
CA ASP A 71 -1.69 -10.38 -15.38
C ASP A 71 -2.63 -9.15 -15.41
N GLY A 72 -2.11 -7.97 -15.07
CA GLY A 72 -2.85 -6.71 -15.10
C GLY A 72 -3.46 -6.27 -13.77
N GLU A 73 -3.32 -7.06 -12.71
CA GLU A 73 -3.95 -6.79 -11.41
C GLU A 73 -2.97 -6.95 -10.24
N TRP A 74 -3.24 -6.23 -9.15
CA TRP A 74 -2.57 -6.44 -7.88
C TRP A 74 -3.25 -7.55 -7.08
N VAL A 75 -2.44 -8.45 -6.52
CA VAL A 75 -2.92 -9.58 -5.72
C VAL A 75 -2.11 -9.77 -4.45
N PHE A 76 -2.74 -10.32 -3.41
CA PHE A 76 -2.01 -10.77 -2.22
C PHE A 76 -1.15 -11.99 -2.53
N VAL A 77 0.11 -11.92 -2.11
CA VAL A 77 1.12 -12.95 -2.31
C VAL A 77 1.34 -13.69 -0.99
N SER A 78 1.74 -14.97 -1.09
CA SER A 78 2.04 -15.80 0.07
C SER A 78 3.00 -15.14 1.06
N ALA A 79 2.73 -15.33 2.35
CA ALA A 79 3.64 -14.93 3.42
C ALA A 79 4.96 -15.71 3.40
N ASP A 80 4.97 -16.92 2.81
CA ASP A 80 6.18 -17.71 2.60
C ASP A 80 7.14 -16.98 1.64
N ARG A 81 8.39 -16.79 2.09
CA ARG A 81 9.39 -16.03 1.32
C ARG A 81 9.77 -16.72 0.02
N ASN A 82 9.88 -18.04 -0.01
CA ASN A 82 10.28 -18.77 -1.22
C ASN A 82 9.18 -18.70 -2.27
N LYS A 83 7.92 -18.90 -1.85
CA LYS A 83 6.77 -18.73 -2.75
C LYS A 83 6.63 -17.29 -3.25
N ALA A 84 6.93 -16.29 -2.41
CA ALA A 84 6.94 -14.90 -2.82
C ALA A 84 8.06 -14.58 -3.81
N LEU A 85 9.25 -15.20 -3.67
CA LEU A 85 10.34 -15.08 -4.65
C LEU A 85 9.98 -15.74 -5.99
N ASP A 86 9.38 -16.93 -5.95
CA ASP A 86 8.89 -17.61 -7.15
C ASP A 86 7.82 -16.77 -7.86
N PHE A 87 6.90 -16.18 -7.10
CA PHE A 87 5.92 -15.23 -7.64
C PHE A 87 6.60 -14.01 -8.25
N ALA A 88 7.51 -13.37 -7.52
CA ALA A 88 8.21 -12.17 -7.96
C ALA A 88 9.00 -12.42 -9.24
N SER A 89 9.63 -13.59 -9.40
CA SER A 89 10.33 -13.95 -10.63
C SER A 89 9.41 -14.01 -11.86
N LYS A 90 8.17 -14.47 -11.67
CA LYS A 90 7.14 -14.52 -12.72
C LYS A 90 6.58 -13.12 -13.01
N ALA A 91 6.29 -12.37 -11.96
CA ALA A 91 5.79 -10.99 -12.03
C ALA A 91 6.82 -10.01 -12.62
N GLU A 92 8.11 -10.15 -12.30
CA GLU A 92 9.23 -9.31 -12.79
C GLU A 92 9.35 -9.34 -14.32
N THR A 93 8.93 -10.44 -14.95
CA THR A 93 8.98 -10.53 -16.42
C THR A 93 7.95 -9.60 -17.07
N LEU A 94 6.90 -9.21 -16.33
CA LEU A 94 5.82 -8.33 -16.79
C LEU A 94 5.98 -6.87 -16.32
N SER A 95 6.61 -6.64 -15.15
CA SER A 95 6.69 -5.30 -14.53
C SER A 95 7.93 -4.47 -14.92
N LYS A 96 8.93 -5.06 -15.61
CA LYS A 96 10.18 -4.37 -15.99
C LYS A 96 10.02 -3.22 -16.98
N SER A 97 8.89 -3.08 -17.66
CA SER A 97 8.71 -2.09 -18.74
C SER A 97 7.86 -0.87 -18.38
N HIS A 98 6.86 -1.02 -17.51
CA HIS A 98 6.06 0.05 -16.89
C HIS A 98 4.91 -0.66 -16.18
N LEU A 99 4.54 -0.23 -14.98
CA LEU A 99 3.21 -0.55 -14.49
C LEU A 99 2.19 0.21 -15.37
N PRO A 100 1.07 -0.42 -15.79
CA PRO A 100 0.01 0.27 -16.51
C PRO A 100 -0.50 1.51 -15.77
N GLU A 101 -1.00 2.51 -16.48
CA GLU A 101 -1.51 3.75 -15.88
C GLU A 101 -2.63 3.50 -14.85
N ASN A 102 -3.47 2.47 -15.08
CA ASN A 102 -4.55 2.06 -14.19
C ASN A 102 -4.11 1.09 -13.06
N SER A 103 -2.80 0.81 -12.94
CA SER A 103 -2.30 -0.10 -11.89
C SER A 103 -2.58 0.40 -10.48
N ALA A 104 -2.62 1.72 -10.25
CA ALA A 104 -2.94 2.28 -8.93
C ALA A 104 -4.38 1.97 -8.52
N GLU A 105 -5.34 2.10 -9.45
CA GLU A 105 -6.75 1.81 -9.20
C GLU A 105 -6.96 0.35 -8.77
N SER A 106 -6.37 -0.61 -9.49
CA SER A 106 -6.46 -2.02 -9.11
C SER A 106 -5.82 -2.33 -7.74
N LEU A 107 -4.78 -1.59 -7.33
CA LEU A 107 -4.22 -1.72 -5.98
C LEU A 107 -5.21 -1.22 -4.93
N TYR A 108 -5.84 -0.09 -5.20
CA TYR A 108 -6.80 0.53 -4.30
C TYR A 108 -8.05 -0.32 -4.14
N GLU A 109 -8.56 -0.90 -5.23
CA GLU A 109 -9.64 -1.88 -5.20
C GLU A 109 -9.28 -3.12 -4.39
N LEU A 110 -8.06 -3.66 -4.57
CA LEU A 110 -7.59 -4.80 -3.76
C LEU A 110 -7.58 -4.45 -2.27
N LEU A 111 -7.04 -3.28 -1.91
CA LEU A 111 -6.95 -2.83 -0.52
C LEU A 111 -8.35 -2.63 0.09
N ARG A 112 -9.28 -1.96 -0.62
CA ARG A 112 -10.66 -1.77 -0.18
C ARG A 112 -11.39 -3.10 0.00
N SER A 113 -11.25 -4.02 -0.96
CA SER A 113 -11.85 -5.36 -0.91
C SER A 113 -11.35 -6.20 0.26
N ASN A 114 -10.19 -5.83 0.83
CA ASN A 114 -9.60 -6.46 2.00
C ASN A 114 -9.71 -5.58 3.26
N GLU A 115 -10.70 -4.68 3.30
CA GLU A 115 -11.08 -3.85 4.45
C GLU A 115 -9.98 -2.88 4.92
N PHE A 116 -9.05 -2.51 4.03
CA PHE A 116 -8.12 -1.42 4.31
C PHE A 116 -8.81 -0.09 3.98
N ASN A 117 -9.30 0.59 5.02
CA ASN A 117 -9.95 1.88 4.86
C ASN A 117 -8.93 2.95 4.42
N PRO A 118 -9.15 3.66 3.31
CA PRO A 118 -8.26 4.71 2.83
C PRO A 118 -7.94 5.79 3.87
N LYS A 119 -8.93 6.17 4.69
CA LYS A 119 -8.78 7.19 5.74
C LYS A 119 -7.80 6.81 6.85
N ASN A 120 -7.48 5.52 6.95
CA ASN A 120 -6.62 4.95 7.99
C ASN A 120 -5.18 4.70 7.49
N ILE A 121 -4.87 5.08 6.25
CA ILE A 121 -3.51 4.96 5.72
C ILE A 121 -2.59 5.97 6.39
N VAL A 122 -1.40 5.51 6.79
CA VAL A 122 -0.31 6.38 7.25
C VAL A 122 0.47 6.82 6.02
N HIS A 123 0.68 8.13 5.89
CA HIS A 123 1.45 8.70 4.77
C HIS A 123 2.94 8.81 5.12
N PRO A 124 3.85 8.53 4.16
CA PRO A 124 5.26 8.81 4.33
C PRO A 124 5.53 10.32 4.37
N ASN A 125 6.56 10.72 5.12
CA ASN A 125 7.14 12.05 4.93
C ASN A 125 8.12 12.07 3.74
N GLY A 126 8.63 13.24 3.37
CA GLY A 126 9.43 13.41 2.15
C GLY A 126 10.71 12.58 2.05
N ILE A 127 11.31 12.13 3.17
CA ILE A 127 12.50 11.26 3.15
C ILE A 127 12.13 9.77 3.20
N GLU A 128 10.88 9.47 3.56
CA GLU A 128 10.36 8.12 3.73
C GLU A 128 9.59 7.63 2.50
N VAL A 129 9.29 8.52 1.55
CA VAL A 129 8.54 8.21 0.34
C VAL A 129 9.39 7.41 -0.65
N SER A 130 8.76 6.44 -1.31
CA SER A 130 9.40 5.64 -2.35
C SER A 130 9.96 6.54 -3.46
N GLN A 131 11.20 6.24 -3.85
CA GLN A 131 11.86 6.88 -4.99
C GLN A 131 11.69 6.11 -6.30
N THR A 132 11.03 4.95 -6.24
CA THR A 132 10.78 4.08 -7.40
C THR A 132 9.81 4.78 -8.36
N SER A 133 10.25 5.00 -9.60
CA SER A 133 9.51 5.77 -10.60
C SER A 133 8.10 5.22 -10.86
N ALA A 134 7.94 3.90 -10.82
CA ALA A 134 6.67 3.22 -11.02
C ALA A 134 5.61 3.55 -9.96
N TYR A 135 6.00 4.06 -8.78
CA TYR A 135 5.11 4.36 -7.66
C TYR A 135 4.82 5.85 -7.49
N ARG A 136 5.39 6.72 -8.34
CA ARG A 136 5.22 8.19 -8.23
C ARG A 136 3.77 8.65 -8.39
N GLY A 137 2.97 7.94 -9.19
CA GLY A 137 1.55 8.27 -9.42
C GLY A 137 0.58 7.82 -8.32
N TYR A 138 1.07 7.15 -7.28
CA TYR A 138 0.23 6.56 -6.23
C TYR A 138 -0.02 7.57 -5.12
N VAL A 139 -0.74 8.66 -5.42
CA VAL A 139 -0.79 9.85 -4.55
C VAL A 139 -2.11 10.06 -3.79
N ASP A 140 -3.24 9.59 -4.34
CA ASP A 140 -4.57 9.82 -3.76
C ASP A 140 -5.31 8.49 -3.60
N PHE A 141 -5.19 7.87 -2.42
CA PHE A 141 -6.09 6.79 -2.00
C PHE A 141 -7.21 7.43 -1.18
N ASP A 142 -8.11 8.12 -1.87
CA ASP A 142 -9.31 8.68 -1.25
C ASP A 142 -10.49 7.71 -1.41
N GLU A 143 -11.47 7.79 -0.51
CA GLU A 143 -12.79 7.27 -0.83
C GLU A 143 -13.35 8.15 -1.93
N ASP A 144 -13.72 7.57 -3.08
CA ASP A 144 -14.69 8.23 -3.94
C ASP A 144 -15.89 8.56 -3.05
N GLU A 145 -16.14 9.84 -2.79
CA GLU A 145 -17.48 10.22 -2.35
C GLU A 145 -18.42 9.58 -3.37
N PRO A 146 -19.43 8.79 -2.97
CA PRO A 146 -20.42 8.33 -3.91
C PRO A 146 -20.98 9.59 -4.54
N ALA A 147 -20.73 9.77 -5.84
CA ALA A 147 -21.22 10.91 -6.60
C ALA A 147 -22.68 11.10 -6.21
N SER A 148 -22.95 12.17 -5.45
CA SER A 148 -24.27 12.48 -4.94
C SER A 148 -25.19 12.64 -6.15
N ARG A 149 -25.85 11.55 -6.51
CA ARG A 149 -26.90 11.47 -7.54
C ARG A 149 -28.20 12.06 -7.02
N TYR A 150 -28.13 13.17 -6.30
CA TYR A 150 -29.28 14.00 -5.99
C TYR A 150 -29.01 15.42 -6.48
N SER A 151 -29.00 15.54 -7.80
CA SER A 151 -29.42 16.77 -8.47
C SER A 151 -30.95 16.79 -8.49
N CYS A 152 -31.53 17.86 -7.94
CA CYS A 152 -32.87 18.39 -8.15
C CYS A 152 -34.06 17.40 -8.18
N TRP A 153 -34.96 17.53 -7.20
CA TRP A 153 -36.34 17.99 -7.41
C TRP A 153 -36.75 18.91 -6.26
#